data_AF-A0A095B213-F1
#
_entry.id   AF-A0A095B213-F1
#
_cell.length_a   1.000
_cell.length_b   1.000
_cell.length_c   1.000
_cell.angle_alpha   90.00
_cell.angle_beta   90.00
_cell.angle_gamma   90.00
#
_symmetry.space_group_name_H-M   'P 1'
#
loop_
_entity.id
_entity.type
_entity.pdbx_description
1 polymer ?
#
loop_
_entity_poly.entity_id
_entity_poly.type
_entity_poly.pdbx_seq_one_letter_code
_entity_poly.pdbx_strand_id
1 'polypeptide(L)'
;MNGLVFLSYSSKDEDFAKKLVNDIEKRGLKCWMSCRDILPGEDYQSAIVNAMERSVAMLLLFSGNANRSKEIAKELALASLRNKPVIPARIEDILPTGAFEYQMTNAQFIDLFRNYGDALDRLCDALRRQAGLPVVEAEGSPSKRNTRTLLLGGGAAVVIAAGIGASVFLHKPSGAPAAMSSSAVPVVSDAPKIASFSSHQEETKSISGSEKATPAPQIPTVKREEVPSPPVQAAAPTPLPAPAQPAEMPSSVSQKDNADLAPLVKQLASIDPNMRASAIERGLTDSDGKLSYDQVTQLLHGTREGSRSQIIRMLVPSVQAPIPVTVALSFLQSTDNFRENSIEVLDQYLPDSIGGDEVIALLGGLEQGNRYQAISKLNDHIQTPLTTEQTLRILRGTEGFWTQGLEKISSKLAKPVAPADLARLLGETQQGNRFQGLKALSVAMPETMTVTDVNKLLDGMEGFRSSAIEFMARRLERDVSPTDMASLLDGTEQGNRINALKAVASHMKKGLQGTEMVPVLEGMEGFWENAVSTIRPNLGKPQSQASLLALLGNTSQGQRFEILRDLRAFLPNQMSAVDVQALLQQTDGFYEQALELLIPNMRPPSSEEIAQLVAPISASFQSGQMMKRLRDIR
;
A
#
# COMPACT_ATOMS: atom_id res chain seq x y z
N MET A 1 -26.22 -19.90 26.53
CA MET A 1 -26.48 -19.42 25.15
C MET A 1 -25.17 -19.55 24.39
N ASN A 2 -25.08 -20.36 23.33
CA ASN A 2 -23.86 -20.40 22.52
C ASN A 2 -23.73 -19.06 21.78
N GLY A 3 -22.72 -18.27 22.12
CA GLY A 3 -22.54 -16.94 21.57
C GLY A 3 -22.28 -16.96 20.07
N LEU A 4 -23.06 -16.18 19.31
CA LEU A 4 -22.86 -15.94 17.88
C LEU A 4 -21.71 -14.92 17.71
N VAL A 5 -20.77 -15.19 16.83
CA VAL A 5 -19.66 -14.28 16.50
C VAL A 5 -19.98 -13.58 15.18
N PHE A 6 -20.03 -12.25 15.19
CA PHE A 6 -20.21 -11.47 13.97
C PHE A 6 -18.86 -11.37 13.25
N LEU A 7 -18.75 -11.86 12.00
CA LEU A 7 -17.57 -11.66 11.18
C LEU A 7 -17.73 -10.41 10.31
N SER A 8 -16.86 -9.43 10.53
CA SER A 8 -16.68 -8.28 9.64
C SER A 8 -15.44 -8.49 8.79
N TYR A 9 -15.61 -8.41 7.47
CA TYR A 9 -14.55 -8.65 6.49
C TYR A 9 -14.84 -7.84 5.22
N SER A 10 -13.81 -7.59 4.42
CA SER A 10 -14.01 -7.02 3.09
C SER A 10 -14.45 -8.13 2.14
N SER A 11 -15.40 -7.87 1.25
CA SER A 11 -15.83 -8.83 0.22
C SER A 11 -14.68 -9.35 -0.65
N LYS A 12 -13.59 -8.58 -0.79
CA LYS A 12 -12.36 -9.01 -1.47
C LYS A 12 -11.58 -10.12 -0.75
N ASP A 13 -11.87 -10.34 0.53
CA ASP A 13 -11.20 -11.34 1.39
C ASP A 13 -12.15 -12.52 1.70
N GLU A 14 -13.21 -12.69 0.92
CA GLU A 14 -14.30 -13.65 1.17
C GLU A 14 -13.82 -15.10 1.26
N ASP A 15 -12.87 -15.50 0.41
CA ASP A 15 -12.36 -16.88 0.42
C ASP A 15 -11.66 -17.21 1.74
N PHE A 16 -10.85 -16.28 2.25
CA PHE A 16 -10.20 -16.44 3.55
C PHE A 16 -11.23 -16.38 4.68
N ALA A 17 -12.20 -15.47 4.61
CA ALA A 17 -13.28 -15.34 5.57
C ALA A 17 -14.07 -16.66 5.69
N LYS A 18 -14.46 -17.29 4.57
CA LYS A 18 -15.14 -18.59 4.53
C LYS A 18 -14.29 -19.69 5.16
N LYS A 19 -13.00 -19.76 4.79
CA LYS A 19 -12.07 -20.73 5.39
C LYS A 19 -12.01 -20.56 6.92
N LEU A 20 -11.82 -19.33 7.38
CA LEU A 20 -11.71 -19.02 8.80
C LEU A 20 -13.00 -19.36 9.56
N VAL A 21 -14.16 -19.02 9.01
CA VAL A 21 -15.47 -19.37 9.58
C VAL A 21 -15.61 -20.88 9.73
N ASN A 22 -15.32 -21.63 8.67
CA ASN A 22 -15.38 -23.09 8.72
C ASN A 22 -14.47 -23.67 9.81
N ASP A 23 -13.26 -23.12 9.95
CA ASP A 23 -12.28 -23.61 10.92
C ASP A 23 -12.59 -23.21 12.37
N ILE A 24 -13.27 -22.06 12.58
CA ILE A 24 -13.83 -21.65 13.89
C ILE A 24 -15.07 -22.50 14.24
N GLU A 25 -15.95 -22.75 13.28
CA GLU A 25 -17.19 -23.53 13.49
C GLU A 25 -16.89 -25.00 13.81
N LYS A 26 -15.86 -25.58 13.19
CA LYS A 26 -15.31 -26.90 13.59
C LYS A 26 -14.88 -26.96 15.06
N ARG A 27 -14.56 -25.83 15.68
CA ARG A 27 -14.18 -25.70 17.10
C ARG A 27 -15.35 -25.36 18.04
N GLY A 28 -16.59 -25.40 17.51
CA GLY A 28 -17.83 -25.32 18.29
C GLY A 28 -18.38 -23.90 18.52
N LEU A 29 -17.81 -22.88 17.90
CA LEU A 29 -18.28 -21.50 17.93
C LEU A 29 -19.17 -21.23 16.72
N LYS A 30 -20.31 -20.54 16.88
CA LYS A 30 -21.17 -20.18 15.74
C LYS A 30 -20.74 -18.82 15.19
N CYS A 31 -20.54 -18.74 13.89
CA CYS A 31 -20.23 -17.48 13.23
C CYS A 31 -21.44 -16.98 12.42
N TRP A 32 -21.48 -15.68 12.17
CA TRP A 32 -22.36 -15.05 11.19
C TRP A 32 -21.51 -14.30 10.18
N MET A 33 -21.79 -14.46 8.88
CA MET A 33 -21.12 -13.71 7.82
C MET A 33 -22.10 -13.30 6.70
N SER A 34 -21.94 -12.08 6.20
CA SER A 34 -22.90 -11.42 5.30
C SER A 34 -23.16 -12.18 4.00
N CYS A 35 -22.14 -12.76 3.34
CA CYS A 35 -22.34 -13.49 2.07
C CYS A 35 -23.07 -14.83 2.23
N ARG A 36 -23.17 -15.37 3.46
CA ARG A 36 -23.78 -16.68 3.75
C ARG A 36 -25.15 -16.55 4.39
N ASP A 37 -25.28 -15.60 5.32
CA ASP A 37 -26.38 -15.59 6.28
C ASP A 37 -27.43 -14.49 6.02
N ILE A 38 -27.22 -13.65 4.98
CA ILE A 38 -28.24 -12.72 4.48
C ILE A 38 -29.02 -13.42 3.35
N LEU A 39 -30.34 -13.54 3.50
CA LEU A 39 -31.18 -14.25 2.53
C LEU A 39 -31.44 -13.39 1.27
N PRO A 40 -31.61 -14.00 0.08
CA PRO A 40 -32.03 -13.27 -1.11
C PRO A 40 -33.32 -12.48 -0.88
N GLY A 41 -33.29 -11.17 -1.11
CA GLY A 41 -34.43 -10.27 -0.88
C GLY A 41 -34.49 -9.63 0.51
N GLU A 42 -33.57 -9.97 1.41
CA GLU A 42 -33.44 -9.33 2.72
C GLU A 42 -32.71 -7.98 2.63
N ASP A 43 -33.13 -6.99 3.43
CA ASP A 43 -32.42 -5.71 3.51
C ASP A 43 -31.07 -5.89 4.22
N TYR A 44 -29.99 -5.62 3.49
CA TYR A 44 -28.62 -5.86 3.92
C TYR A 44 -28.26 -5.12 5.22
N GLN A 45 -28.69 -3.85 5.33
CA GLN A 45 -28.38 -3.02 6.49
C GLN A 45 -29.09 -3.51 7.75
N SER A 46 -30.37 -3.84 7.62
CA SER A 46 -31.18 -4.38 8.72
C SER A 46 -30.64 -5.74 9.19
N ALA A 47 -30.25 -6.62 8.26
CA ALA A 47 -29.67 -7.92 8.57
C ALA A 47 -28.36 -7.78 9.37
N ILE A 48 -27.46 -6.88 8.95
CA ILE A 48 -26.20 -6.58 9.65
C ILE A 48 -26.47 -6.06 11.07
N VAL A 49 -27.38 -5.11 11.24
CA VAL A 49 -27.72 -4.56 12.56
C VAL A 49 -28.29 -5.63 13.49
N ASN A 50 -29.23 -6.44 12.98
CA ASN A 50 -29.84 -7.53 13.73
C ASN A 50 -28.82 -8.61 14.13
N ALA A 51 -27.90 -8.97 13.24
CA ALA A 51 -26.84 -9.93 13.50
C ALA A 51 -25.85 -9.40 14.54
N MET A 52 -25.41 -8.14 14.43
CA MET A 52 -24.53 -7.50 15.41
C MET A 52 -25.17 -7.49 16.80
N GLU A 53 -26.47 -7.22 16.90
CA GLU A 53 -27.20 -7.19 18.18
C GLU A 53 -27.21 -8.55 18.88
N ARG A 54 -27.42 -9.63 18.12
CA ARG A 54 -27.44 -11.02 18.62
C ARG A 54 -26.05 -11.60 18.89
N SER A 55 -25.01 -10.95 18.39
CA SER A 55 -23.64 -11.44 18.50
C SER A 55 -23.02 -11.09 19.85
N VAL A 56 -22.17 -11.98 20.37
CA VAL A 56 -21.46 -11.76 21.64
C VAL A 56 -20.16 -11.00 21.45
N ALA A 57 -19.60 -11.04 20.24
CA ALA A 57 -18.37 -10.35 19.85
C ALA A 57 -18.37 -10.08 18.34
N MET A 58 -17.61 -9.09 17.93
CA MET A 58 -17.24 -8.84 16.54
C MET A 58 -15.83 -9.38 16.32
N LEU A 59 -15.68 -10.33 15.39
CA LEU A 59 -14.39 -10.70 14.82
C LEU A 59 -14.17 -9.81 13.59
N LEU A 60 -13.13 -8.99 13.64
CA LEU A 60 -12.72 -8.18 12.51
C LEU A 60 -11.58 -8.88 11.78
N LEU A 61 -11.83 -9.32 10.54
CA LEU A 61 -10.80 -9.81 9.65
C LEU A 61 -10.09 -8.61 9.01
N PHE A 62 -8.88 -8.33 9.48
CA PHE A 62 -8.14 -7.14 9.11
C PHE A 62 -7.11 -7.42 8.02
N SER A 63 -7.24 -6.69 6.92
CA SER A 63 -6.42 -6.75 5.70
C SER A 63 -6.27 -5.35 5.11
N GLY A 64 -5.42 -5.19 4.10
CA GLY A 64 -5.33 -3.92 3.38
C GLY A 64 -6.67 -3.50 2.77
N ASN A 65 -7.49 -4.48 2.37
CA ASN A 65 -8.84 -4.23 1.85
C ASN A 65 -9.79 -3.76 2.94
N ALA A 66 -9.74 -4.39 4.11
CA ALA A 66 -10.58 -4.01 5.24
C ALA A 66 -10.28 -2.58 5.73
N ASN A 67 -8.99 -2.22 5.80
CA ASN A 67 -8.53 -0.89 6.22
C ASN A 67 -9.03 0.25 5.31
N ARG A 68 -9.43 -0.04 4.06
CA ARG A 68 -9.97 0.95 3.10
C ARG A 68 -11.50 0.93 3.00
N SER A 69 -12.17 0.00 3.69
CA SER A 69 -13.61 -0.20 3.57
C SER A 69 -14.40 0.77 4.45
N LYS A 70 -15.24 1.62 3.84
CA LYS A 70 -16.13 2.52 4.57
C LYS A 70 -17.22 1.74 5.32
N GLU A 71 -17.65 0.61 4.76
CA GLU A 71 -18.69 -0.26 5.30
C GLU A 71 -18.21 -0.92 6.60
N ILE A 72 -16.97 -1.41 6.63
CA ILE A 72 -16.37 -1.97 7.84
C ILE A 72 -16.21 -0.89 8.92
N ALA A 73 -15.88 0.34 8.54
CA ALA A 73 -15.81 1.45 9.50
C ALA A 73 -17.19 1.74 10.15
N LYS A 74 -18.28 1.63 9.38
CA LYS A 74 -19.66 1.73 9.90
C LYS A 74 -20.01 0.56 10.83
N GLU A 75 -19.66 -0.66 10.45
CA GLU A 75 -19.86 -1.85 11.29
C GLU A 75 -19.08 -1.76 12.61
N LEU A 76 -17.86 -1.23 12.57
CA LEU A 76 -17.02 -1.05 13.75
C LEU A 76 -17.58 0.05 14.67
N ALA A 77 -18.09 1.14 14.11
CA ALA A 77 -18.83 2.15 14.86
C ALA A 77 -20.10 1.57 15.50
N LEU A 78 -20.81 0.69 14.79
CA LEU A 78 -22.00 0.00 15.30
C LEU A 78 -21.65 -0.96 16.45
N ALA A 79 -20.57 -1.75 16.32
CA ALA A 79 -20.09 -2.63 17.37
C ALA A 79 -19.71 -1.84 18.63
N SER A 80 -19.01 -0.70 18.46
CA SER A 80 -18.69 0.22 19.55
C SER A 80 -19.95 0.78 20.21
N LEU A 81 -20.95 1.21 19.43
CA LEU A 81 -22.22 1.73 19.95
C LEU A 81 -22.98 0.67 20.77
N ARG A 82 -22.86 -0.61 20.40
CA ARG A 82 -23.54 -1.74 21.06
C ARG A 82 -22.67 -2.42 22.12
N ASN A 83 -21.54 -1.81 22.50
CA ASN A 83 -20.57 -2.35 23.47
C ASN A 83 -20.15 -3.80 23.15
N LYS A 84 -20.04 -4.15 21.86
CA LYS A 84 -19.57 -5.46 21.44
C LYS A 84 -18.04 -5.47 21.46
N PRO A 85 -17.41 -6.45 22.13
CA PRO A 85 -15.96 -6.57 22.09
C PRO A 85 -15.51 -6.88 20.65
N VAL A 86 -14.52 -6.13 20.18
CA VAL A 86 -13.95 -6.29 18.84
C VAL A 86 -12.62 -7.02 18.98
N ILE A 87 -12.49 -8.16 18.29
CA ILE A 87 -11.27 -8.95 18.23
C ILE A 87 -10.68 -8.81 16.82
N PRO A 88 -9.58 -8.06 16.66
CA PRO A 88 -8.95 -7.90 15.35
C PRO A 88 -8.01 -9.07 15.04
N ALA A 89 -8.27 -9.75 13.92
CA ALA A 89 -7.45 -10.83 13.39
C ALA A 89 -6.85 -10.41 12.05
N ARG A 90 -5.52 -10.24 11.99
CA ARG A 90 -4.81 -9.78 10.80
C ARG A 90 -4.44 -10.94 9.89
N ILE A 91 -4.75 -10.81 8.60
CA ILE A 91 -4.36 -11.78 7.56
C ILE A 91 -3.18 -11.32 6.71
N GLU A 92 -2.70 -10.11 6.96
CA GLU A 92 -1.53 -9.48 6.34
C GLU A 92 -0.77 -8.69 7.43
N ASP A 93 0.56 -8.54 7.28
CA ASP A 93 1.36 -7.72 8.22
C ASP A 93 1.21 -6.23 7.92
N ILE A 94 0.05 -5.69 8.27
CA ILE A 94 -0.30 -4.28 8.08
C ILE A 94 -0.73 -3.63 9.39
N LEU A 95 -0.50 -2.33 9.49
CA LEU A 95 -0.96 -1.51 10.61
C LEU A 95 -2.26 -0.78 10.19
N PRO A 96 -3.23 -0.63 11.11
CA PRO A 96 -4.40 0.20 10.84
C PRO A 96 -4.03 1.65 10.60
N THR A 97 -4.78 2.31 9.70
CA THR A 97 -4.58 3.74 9.41
C THR A 97 -5.91 4.49 9.49
N GLY A 98 -5.85 5.80 9.74
CA GLY A 98 -7.04 6.66 9.75
C GLY A 98 -8.04 6.27 10.83
N ALA A 99 -9.31 6.06 10.46
CA ALA A 99 -10.38 5.77 11.42
C ALA A 99 -10.14 4.47 12.22
N PHE A 100 -9.50 3.48 11.61
CA PHE A 100 -9.19 2.19 12.24
C PHE A 100 -8.02 2.30 13.23
N GLU A 101 -7.09 3.24 13.03
CA GLU A 101 -5.98 3.49 13.95
C GLU A 101 -6.51 3.92 15.32
N TYR A 102 -7.45 4.88 15.35
CA TYR A 102 -8.09 5.34 16.58
C TYR A 102 -8.91 4.23 17.26
N GLN A 103 -9.69 3.47 16.50
CA GLN A 103 -10.55 2.42 17.04
C GLN A 103 -9.78 1.16 17.52
N MET A 104 -8.53 0.98 17.08
CA MET A 104 -7.70 -0.19 17.43
C MET A 104 -6.43 0.14 18.21
N THR A 105 -6.22 1.39 18.62
CA THR A 105 -5.00 1.84 19.32
C THR A 105 -4.66 0.98 20.55
N ASN A 106 -5.67 0.45 21.25
CA ASN A 106 -5.51 -0.34 22.48
C ASN A 106 -5.81 -1.84 22.30
N ALA A 107 -6.02 -2.30 21.06
CA ALA A 107 -6.40 -3.69 20.80
C ALA A 107 -5.17 -4.58 20.56
N GLN A 108 -5.15 -5.76 21.16
CA GLN A 108 -4.15 -6.79 20.85
C GLN A 108 -4.58 -7.54 19.58
N PHE A 109 -3.70 -7.57 18.58
CA PHE A 109 -3.95 -8.28 17.33
C PHE A 109 -3.63 -9.78 17.43
N ILE A 110 -4.38 -10.58 16.67
CA ILE A 110 -4.04 -11.97 16.37
C ILE A 110 -3.58 -12.06 14.92
N ASP A 111 -2.32 -12.44 14.72
CA ASP A 111 -1.71 -12.51 13.38
C ASP A 111 -1.88 -13.90 12.78
N LEU A 112 -2.86 -14.06 11.89
CA LEU A 112 -3.18 -15.31 11.22
C LEU A 112 -2.18 -15.65 10.08
N PHE A 113 -1.42 -14.66 9.60
CA PHE A 113 -0.48 -14.80 8.48
C PHE A 113 0.88 -15.40 8.85
N ARG A 114 1.21 -15.50 10.16
CA ARG A 114 2.51 -16.03 10.62
C ARG A 114 2.46 -17.53 10.86
N ASN A 115 1.62 -17.94 11.80
CA ASN A 115 1.34 -19.34 12.10
C ASN A 115 -0.16 -19.51 12.28
N TYR A 116 -0.83 -19.93 11.21
CA TYR A 116 -2.28 -20.01 11.15
C TYR A 116 -2.86 -20.95 12.21
N GLY A 117 -2.23 -22.10 12.48
CA GLY A 117 -2.72 -23.09 13.45
C GLY A 117 -2.77 -22.53 14.87
N ASP A 118 -1.63 -22.10 15.39
CA ASP A 118 -1.52 -21.54 16.74
C ASP A 118 -2.37 -20.26 16.91
N ALA A 119 -2.38 -19.40 15.88
CA ALA A 119 -3.15 -18.17 15.90
C ALA A 119 -4.66 -18.44 15.90
N LEU A 120 -5.11 -19.44 15.16
CA LEU A 120 -6.52 -19.87 15.14
C LEU A 120 -6.96 -20.42 16.49
N ASP A 121 -6.12 -21.19 17.17
CA ASP A 121 -6.45 -21.72 18.49
C ASP A 121 -6.55 -20.58 19.53
N ARG A 122 -5.59 -19.64 19.52
CA ARG A 122 -5.65 -18.42 20.34
C ARG A 122 -6.88 -17.57 20.04
N LEU A 123 -7.27 -17.46 18.77
CA LEU A 123 -8.47 -16.75 18.35
C LEU A 123 -9.73 -17.42 18.90
N CYS A 124 -9.84 -18.74 18.78
CA CYS A 124 -10.98 -19.48 19.30
C CYS A 124 -11.08 -19.37 20.81
N ASP A 125 -9.97 -19.38 21.54
CA ASP A 125 -9.97 -19.17 22.98
C ASP A 125 -10.39 -17.74 23.38
N ALA A 126 -9.94 -16.73 22.64
CA ALA A 126 -10.41 -15.36 22.83
C ALA A 126 -11.92 -15.24 22.60
N LEU A 127 -12.44 -15.85 21.54
CA LEU A 127 -13.86 -15.86 21.22
C LEU A 127 -14.69 -16.64 22.26
N ARG A 128 -14.21 -17.78 22.74
CA ARG A 128 -14.86 -18.56 23.81
C ARG A 128 -15.00 -17.76 25.10
N ARG A 129 -13.96 -17.01 25.49
CA ARG A 129 -14.02 -16.12 26.66
C ARG A 129 -15.11 -15.07 26.52
N GLN A 130 -15.26 -14.46 25.33
CA GLN A 130 -16.34 -13.50 25.08
C GLN A 130 -17.72 -14.16 25.03
N ALA A 131 -17.79 -15.41 24.58
CA ALA A 131 -19.03 -16.21 24.56
C ALA A 131 -19.39 -16.83 25.93
N GLY A 132 -18.55 -16.69 26.96
CA GLY A 132 -18.74 -17.34 28.26
C GLY A 132 -18.64 -18.88 28.21
N LEU A 133 -17.90 -19.43 27.24
CA LEU A 133 -17.68 -20.86 27.04
C LEU A 133 -16.36 -21.31 27.71
N PRO A 134 -16.28 -22.55 28.22
CA PRO A 134 -15.05 -23.08 28.79
C PRO A 134 -13.92 -23.13 27.76
N VAL A 135 -12.72 -22.65 28.14
CA VAL A 135 -11.50 -22.71 27.33
C VAL A 135 -10.98 -24.15 27.36
N VAL A 136 -10.58 -24.67 26.20
CA VAL A 136 -10.00 -26.02 26.09
C VAL A 136 -8.50 -25.89 26.35
N GLU A 137 -8.01 -26.41 27.47
CA GLU A 137 -6.56 -26.49 27.73
C GLU A 137 -5.93 -27.50 26.76
N ALA A 138 -5.01 -27.02 25.91
CA ALA A 138 -4.23 -27.87 25.02
C ALA A 138 -3.12 -28.59 25.81
N GLU A 139 -3.12 -29.93 25.80
CA GLU A 139 -2.02 -30.72 26.33
C GLU A 139 -0.76 -30.57 25.45
N GLY A 140 0.30 -30.01 26.05
CA GLY A 140 1.69 -30.43 25.89
C GLY A 140 2.49 -30.01 24.64
N SER A 141 3.31 -28.97 24.77
CA SER A 141 4.74 -28.99 24.33
C SER A 141 5.56 -27.89 25.03
N PRO A 142 6.86 -28.11 25.34
CA PRO A 142 7.50 -27.55 26.54
C PRO A 142 8.15 -26.19 26.29
N SER A 143 7.78 -25.19 27.09
CA SER A 143 8.55 -23.95 27.23
C SER A 143 9.72 -24.16 28.19
N LYS A 144 10.96 -24.11 27.67
CA LYS A 144 12.18 -23.97 28.49
C LYS A 144 12.13 -22.64 29.24
N ARG A 145 11.79 -22.69 30.53
CA ARG A 145 11.89 -21.56 31.45
C ARG A 145 13.19 -21.67 32.26
N ASN A 146 14.12 -20.76 31.99
CA ASN A 146 15.25 -20.48 32.86
C ASN A 146 14.73 -20.08 34.25
N THR A 147 14.85 -20.99 35.21
CA THR A 147 14.64 -20.73 36.63
C THR A 147 16.01 -20.78 37.30
N ARG A 148 16.53 -19.63 37.75
CA ARG A 148 17.54 -19.63 38.81
C ARG A 148 16.80 -19.74 40.13
N THR A 149 16.77 -20.97 40.60
CA THR A 149 16.35 -21.43 41.91
C THR A 149 17.12 -20.67 43.00
N LEU A 150 16.40 -20.17 44.01
CA LEU A 150 16.97 -19.75 45.28
C LEU A 150 16.41 -20.70 46.33
N LEU A 151 17.26 -21.57 46.84
CA LEU A 151 16.98 -22.45 47.97
C LEU A 151 18.20 -22.46 48.91
N LEU A 152 17.87 -22.59 50.19
CA LEU A 152 18.71 -22.70 51.38
C LEU A 152 19.39 -21.39 51.81
N GLY A 153 19.24 -20.88 53.03
CA GLY A 153 19.01 -21.57 54.31
C GLY A 153 20.36 -21.85 54.97
N GLY A 154 20.69 -21.09 56.03
CA GLY A 154 21.79 -21.41 56.95
C GLY A 154 22.70 -20.23 57.34
N GLY A 155 22.48 -19.70 58.53
CA GLY A 155 23.49 -19.27 59.50
C GLY A 155 24.51 -18.19 59.14
N ALA A 156 24.37 -17.00 59.74
CA ALA A 156 25.38 -16.42 60.64
C ALA A 156 24.90 -15.04 61.14
N ALA A 157 24.89 -14.89 62.46
CA ALA A 157 24.72 -13.62 63.14
C ALA A 157 25.98 -12.77 62.99
N VAL A 158 25.84 -11.50 62.60
CA VAL A 158 26.71 -10.40 63.05
C VAL A 158 25.86 -9.13 63.18
N VAL A 159 25.72 -8.69 64.43
CA VAL A 159 25.30 -7.37 64.88
C VAL A 159 26.31 -6.33 64.37
N ILE A 160 25.85 -5.19 63.85
CA ILE A 160 26.34 -3.84 64.20
C ILE A 160 25.32 -2.79 63.74
N ALA A 161 25.07 -1.87 64.67
CA ALA A 161 24.12 -0.78 64.62
C ALA A 161 24.60 0.44 63.84
N ALA A 162 23.62 1.24 63.38
CA ALA A 162 23.58 2.70 63.21
C ALA A 162 22.64 2.96 62.01
N GLY A 163 21.52 3.68 62.09
CA GLY A 163 21.10 4.73 63.00
C GLY A 163 20.57 5.89 62.13
N ILE A 164 19.44 6.48 62.56
CA ILE A 164 18.86 7.76 62.09
C ILE A 164 18.04 7.65 60.78
N GLY A 165 16.75 7.99 60.67
CA GLY A 165 15.70 8.54 61.54
C GLY A 165 14.35 8.41 60.79
N ALA A 166 13.23 8.04 61.40
CA ALA A 166 12.24 8.94 62.02
C ALA A 166 11.82 10.12 61.10
N SER A 167 10.56 10.44 60.80
CA SER A 167 9.26 9.89 61.22
C SER A 167 8.11 10.62 60.48
N VAL A 168 7.09 9.87 60.06
CA VAL A 168 5.64 10.11 60.21
C VAL A 168 5.15 11.55 60.45
N PHE A 169 4.20 12.01 59.63
CA PHE A 169 2.97 12.68 60.12
C PHE A 169 1.79 12.45 59.15
N LEU A 170 0.92 11.49 59.51
CA LEU A 170 -0.50 11.50 59.17
C LEU A 170 -1.18 12.63 59.94
N HIS A 171 -2.22 13.27 59.38
CA HIS A 171 -3.49 13.55 60.07
C HIS A 171 -4.53 14.12 59.06
N LYS A 172 -5.62 13.38 58.87
CA LYS A 172 -6.99 13.86 58.63
C LYS A 172 -7.69 13.82 60.01
N PRO A 173 -8.73 14.62 60.34
CA PRO A 173 -10.07 14.33 59.83
C PRO A 173 -11.08 15.50 59.70
N SER A 174 -12.08 15.24 58.86
CA SER A 174 -13.53 15.51 58.92
C SER A 174 -14.12 16.84 59.41
N GLY A 175 -14.94 17.43 58.53
CA GLY A 175 -16.09 18.30 58.83
C GLY A 175 -16.91 18.58 57.56
N ALA A 176 -18.17 18.15 57.52
CA ALA A 176 -19.18 18.43 56.49
C ALA A 176 -20.46 18.93 57.19
N PRO A 177 -21.57 19.31 56.52
CA PRO A 177 -21.78 19.86 55.17
C PRO A 177 -22.61 21.17 55.21
N ALA A 178 -22.75 21.87 54.07
CA ALA A 178 -24.02 22.37 53.52
C ALA A 178 -23.88 23.66 52.67
N ALA A 179 -24.65 23.65 51.57
CA ALA A 179 -25.25 24.77 50.84
C ALA A 179 -24.36 25.68 49.98
N MET A 180 -24.43 25.48 48.66
CA MET A 180 -24.94 26.46 47.66
C MET A 180 -25.30 25.65 46.40
N SER A 181 -26.58 25.32 46.20
CA SER A 181 -27.55 26.09 45.40
C SER A 181 -27.05 26.48 44.01
N SER A 182 -27.47 25.66 43.06
CA SER A 182 -27.58 25.92 41.63
C SER A 182 -28.68 26.93 41.35
N SER A 183 -28.35 28.00 40.62
CA SER A 183 -29.26 28.81 39.80
C SER A 183 -28.44 29.29 38.60
N ALA A 184 -28.62 28.72 37.41
CA ALA A 184 -29.63 29.09 36.43
C ALA A 184 -29.50 30.55 35.96
N VAL A 185 -28.98 30.72 34.75
CA VAL A 185 -29.04 31.95 33.93
C VAL A 185 -29.64 31.55 32.58
N PRO A 186 -30.55 32.35 31.99
CA PRO A 186 -31.58 31.86 31.08
C PRO A 186 -31.08 31.75 29.64
N VAL A 187 -31.54 30.70 28.95
CA VAL A 187 -31.45 30.58 27.48
C VAL A 187 -32.67 31.31 26.90
N VAL A 188 -32.41 32.38 26.17
CA VAL A 188 -33.40 33.06 25.34
C VAL A 188 -33.74 32.13 24.17
N SER A 189 -35.02 31.81 24.05
CA SER A 189 -35.61 31.11 22.90
C SER A 189 -35.95 32.13 21.83
N ASP A 190 -35.40 31.94 20.62
CA ASP A 190 -36.04 32.38 19.38
C ASP A 190 -35.62 31.43 18.26
N ALA A 191 -36.61 30.76 17.67
CA ALA A 191 -36.48 29.86 16.52
C ALA A 191 -37.32 30.41 15.36
N PRO A 192 -36.80 30.48 14.12
CA PRO A 192 -37.65 30.69 12.97
C PRO A 192 -38.26 29.36 12.50
N LYS A 193 -39.59 29.38 12.31
CA LYS A 193 -40.40 28.30 11.72
C LYS A 193 -40.04 28.13 10.23
N ILE A 194 -39.63 26.92 9.83
CA ILE A 194 -39.63 26.51 8.43
C ILE A 194 -40.80 25.56 8.22
N ALA A 195 -41.67 25.95 7.28
CA ALA A 195 -42.90 25.26 6.93
C ALA A 195 -42.62 24.01 6.09
N SER A 196 -43.39 22.98 6.40
CA SER A 196 -43.57 21.73 5.66
C SER A 196 -44.08 21.96 4.23
N PHE A 197 -43.43 21.34 3.24
CA PHE A 197 -44.00 21.15 1.91
C PHE A 197 -44.40 19.69 1.72
N SER A 198 -45.72 19.47 1.67
CA SER A 198 -46.34 18.27 1.12
C SER A 198 -46.58 18.45 -0.38
N SER A 199 -46.40 17.33 -1.07
CA SER A 199 -46.83 16.96 -2.41
C SER A 199 -48.14 17.56 -2.91
N HIS A 200 -48.16 18.05 -4.15
CA HIS A 200 -49.33 17.97 -5.05
C HIS A 200 -48.90 17.69 -6.48
N GLN A 201 -49.54 16.66 -7.05
CA GLN A 201 -49.69 16.41 -8.48
C GLN A 201 -50.63 17.47 -9.06
N GLU A 202 -50.43 17.87 -10.31
CA GLU A 202 -51.54 18.28 -11.16
C GLU A 202 -51.25 18.02 -12.63
N GLU A 203 -52.15 17.27 -13.25
CA GLU A 203 -52.33 17.14 -14.70
C GLU A 203 -52.73 18.48 -15.31
N THR A 204 -52.33 18.76 -16.54
CA THR A 204 -53.22 19.42 -17.51
C THR A 204 -52.94 19.01 -18.96
N LYS A 205 -54.04 18.91 -19.70
CA LYS A 205 -54.18 18.49 -21.09
C LYS A 205 -53.83 19.60 -22.11
N SER A 206 -53.50 19.09 -23.30
CA SER A 206 -53.41 19.70 -24.64
C SER A 206 -54.43 20.80 -25.01
N ILE A 207 -54.03 21.76 -25.87
CA ILE A 207 -54.65 22.11 -27.18
C ILE A 207 -53.79 23.14 -27.98
N SER A 208 -53.39 22.72 -29.19
CA SER A 208 -53.32 23.37 -30.54
C SER A 208 -52.97 24.87 -30.77
N GLY A 209 -52.10 25.14 -31.76
CA GLY A 209 -52.34 26.19 -32.78
C GLY A 209 -51.17 27.03 -33.37
N SER A 210 -50.66 26.62 -34.55
CA SER A 210 -50.10 27.39 -35.71
C SER A 210 -48.78 28.21 -35.70
N GLU A 211 -47.81 27.69 -36.48
CA GLU A 211 -47.04 28.27 -37.63
C GLU A 211 -46.27 29.61 -37.53
N LYS A 212 -44.93 29.58 -37.76
CA LYS A 212 -44.24 29.85 -39.06
C LYS A 212 -42.69 29.77 -38.99
N ALA A 213 -42.08 29.41 -40.13
CA ALA A 213 -40.66 29.10 -40.44
C ALA A 213 -39.67 30.29 -40.31
N THR A 214 -38.32 30.17 -40.24
CA THR A 214 -37.31 29.53 -41.13
C THR A 214 -35.88 29.75 -40.51
N PRO A 215 -34.72 29.39 -41.15
CA PRO A 215 -33.96 28.13 -41.11
C PRO A 215 -32.61 28.15 -40.33
N ALA A 216 -32.01 26.97 -40.16
CA ALA A 216 -30.70 26.71 -39.55
C ALA A 216 -29.51 26.78 -40.56
N PRO A 217 -28.26 26.99 -40.10
CA PRO A 217 -27.08 27.19 -40.95
C PRO A 217 -26.43 25.90 -41.47
N GLN A 218 -25.82 26.00 -42.65
CA GLN A 218 -25.12 24.95 -43.39
C GLN A 218 -23.69 24.72 -42.88
N ILE A 219 -23.25 23.45 -42.91
CA ILE A 219 -21.88 22.99 -42.63
C ILE A 219 -21.13 22.87 -43.98
N PRO A 220 -19.87 23.35 -44.11
CA PRO A 220 -19.13 23.27 -45.38
C PRO A 220 -18.49 21.90 -45.62
N THR A 221 -18.57 21.48 -46.87
CA THR A 221 -17.94 20.32 -47.51
C THR A 221 -16.44 20.56 -47.76
N VAL A 222 -15.60 19.58 -47.43
CA VAL A 222 -14.19 19.50 -47.91
C VAL A 222 -13.98 18.21 -48.70
N LYS A 223 -13.28 18.38 -49.82
CA LYS A 223 -13.05 17.43 -50.92
C LYS A 223 -12.17 16.24 -50.53
N ARG A 224 -12.44 15.15 -51.23
CA ARG A 224 -11.76 13.84 -51.23
C ARG A 224 -10.59 13.89 -52.23
N GLU A 225 -9.37 13.61 -51.78
CA GLU A 225 -8.21 13.38 -52.63
C GLU A 225 -7.94 11.88 -52.80
N GLU A 226 -7.53 11.52 -54.01
CA GLU A 226 -7.27 10.17 -54.51
C GLU A 226 -5.88 9.64 -54.10
N VAL A 227 -5.81 8.34 -53.82
CA VAL A 227 -4.58 7.60 -53.52
C VAL A 227 -4.04 6.94 -54.81
N PRO A 228 -2.75 7.08 -55.14
CA PRO A 228 -2.09 6.21 -56.11
C PRO A 228 -1.34 5.06 -55.43
N SER A 229 -1.19 3.93 -56.14
CA SER A 229 -0.32 2.78 -55.81
C SER A 229 0.42 2.34 -57.09
N PRO A 230 1.41 1.42 -57.04
CA PRO A 230 2.80 1.56 -56.59
C PRO A 230 3.81 1.38 -57.78
N PRO A 231 5.14 1.37 -57.57
CA PRO A 231 5.83 0.05 -57.60
C PRO A 231 7.13 -0.02 -56.78
N VAL A 232 7.27 -1.02 -55.89
CA VAL A 232 8.57 -1.63 -55.56
C VAL A 232 8.34 -3.12 -55.27
N GLN A 233 8.97 -3.98 -56.07
CA GLN A 233 9.00 -5.43 -55.87
C GLN A 233 9.79 -5.77 -54.59
N ALA A 234 9.12 -6.34 -53.59
CA ALA A 234 9.77 -7.05 -52.50
C ALA A 234 10.01 -8.51 -52.93
N ALA A 235 11.24 -8.98 -52.73
CA ALA A 235 11.62 -10.37 -52.93
C ALA A 235 10.78 -11.30 -52.02
N ALA A 236 10.40 -12.46 -52.55
CA ALA A 236 9.64 -13.47 -51.82
C ALA A 236 10.39 -13.92 -50.54
N PRO A 237 9.68 -14.11 -49.41
CA PRO A 237 10.29 -14.66 -48.21
C PRO A 237 10.73 -16.10 -48.46
N THR A 238 11.96 -16.41 -48.05
CA THR A 238 12.51 -17.77 -47.99
C THR A 238 11.58 -18.64 -47.15
N PRO A 239 11.27 -19.90 -47.55
CA PRO A 239 10.47 -20.79 -46.74
C PRO A 239 11.12 -20.98 -45.37
N LEU A 240 10.32 -20.87 -44.31
CA LEU A 240 10.73 -21.20 -42.94
C LEU A 240 11.36 -22.61 -42.91
N PRO A 241 12.44 -22.82 -42.13
CA PRO A 241 12.97 -24.15 -41.91
C PRO A 241 11.87 -25.06 -41.37
N ALA A 242 11.79 -26.29 -41.89
CA ALA A 242 10.93 -27.31 -41.34
C ALA A 242 11.18 -27.46 -39.83
N PRO A 243 10.14 -27.72 -39.01
CA PRO A 243 10.31 -27.89 -37.57
C PRO A 243 11.39 -28.93 -37.29
N ALA A 244 12.35 -28.56 -36.45
CA ALA A 244 13.38 -29.47 -35.97
C ALA A 244 12.71 -30.73 -35.40
N GLN A 245 13.23 -31.90 -35.78
CA GLN A 245 12.83 -33.16 -35.19
C GLN A 245 12.91 -33.05 -33.65
N PRO A 246 12.00 -33.68 -32.89
CA PRO A 246 12.10 -33.70 -31.44
C PRO A 246 13.50 -34.18 -31.04
N ALA A 247 14.20 -33.39 -30.23
CA ALA A 247 15.50 -33.80 -29.71
C ALA A 247 15.38 -35.19 -29.08
N GLU A 248 16.25 -36.12 -29.51
CA GLU A 248 16.35 -37.43 -28.87
C GLU A 248 16.61 -37.22 -27.37
N MET A 249 15.81 -37.87 -26.53
CA MET A 249 15.99 -37.81 -25.08
C MET A 249 17.39 -38.33 -24.73
N PRO A 250 18.10 -37.72 -23.77
CA PRO A 250 19.41 -38.19 -23.38
C PRO A 250 19.31 -39.66 -22.97
N SER A 251 20.03 -40.52 -23.69
CA SER A 251 20.02 -41.95 -23.47
C SER A 251 20.53 -42.26 -22.07
N SER A 252 19.81 -43.13 -21.36
CA SER A 252 20.15 -43.64 -20.04
C SER A 252 21.64 -44.01 -19.94
N VAL A 253 22.35 -43.38 -19.01
CA VAL A 253 23.69 -43.82 -18.61
C VAL A 253 23.55 -45.20 -17.96
N SER A 254 24.36 -46.16 -18.42
CA SER A 254 24.36 -47.57 -18.00
C SER A 254 24.29 -47.73 -16.47
N GLN A 255 23.12 -48.14 -15.97
CA GLN A 255 22.91 -48.51 -14.57
C GLN A 255 23.24 -50.00 -14.39
N LYS A 256 24.43 -50.31 -13.88
CA LYS A 256 24.65 -51.58 -13.16
C LYS A 256 24.11 -51.39 -11.74
N ASP A 257 23.36 -52.38 -11.26
CA ASP A 257 22.81 -52.53 -9.91
C ASP A 257 21.48 -51.82 -9.61
N ASN A 258 20.50 -51.96 -10.51
CA ASN A 258 19.10 -51.62 -10.23
C ASN A 258 18.23 -52.85 -10.52
N ALA A 259 17.30 -53.20 -9.61
CA ALA A 259 16.35 -54.29 -9.87
C ALA A 259 15.63 -54.03 -11.19
N ASP A 260 15.53 -55.02 -12.08
CA ASP A 260 14.88 -54.82 -13.38
C ASP A 260 13.39 -54.58 -13.19
N LEU A 261 12.99 -53.30 -13.17
CA LEU A 261 11.61 -52.86 -13.02
C LEU A 261 10.80 -52.99 -14.32
N ALA A 262 11.43 -53.34 -15.46
CA ALA A 262 10.75 -53.38 -16.75
C ALA A 262 9.53 -54.33 -16.79
N PRO A 263 9.55 -55.54 -16.18
CA PRO A 263 8.38 -56.42 -16.14
C PRO A 263 7.20 -55.79 -15.36
N LEU A 264 7.50 -55.17 -14.22
CA LEU A 264 6.51 -54.50 -13.38
C LEU A 264 5.92 -53.29 -14.10
N VAL A 265 6.75 -52.46 -14.74
CA VAL A 265 6.30 -51.30 -15.54
C VAL A 265 5.39 -51.75 -16.67
N LYS A 266 5.73 -52.83 -17.38
CA LYS A 266 4.89 -53.39 -18.45
C LYS A 266 3.54 -53.89 -17.92
N GLN A 267 3.51 -54.51 -16.75
CA GLN A 267 2.27 -54.94 -16.10
C GLN A 267 1.42 -53.75 -15.66
N LEU A 268 2.02 -52.72 -15.06
CA LEU A 268 1.30 -51.51 -14.65
C LEU A 268 0.78 -50.72 -15.86
N ALA A 269 1.53 -50.68 -16.95
CA ALA A 269 1.14 -49.99 -18.18
C ALA A 269 -0.06 -50.65 -18.90
N SER A 270 -0.33 -51.95 -18.67
CA SER A 270 -1.50 -52.62 -19.26
C SER A 270 -2.81 -52.34 -18.53
N ILE A 271 -2.74 -51.78 -17.31
CA ILE A 271 -3.91 -51.32 -16.54
C ILE A 271 -4.47 -50.07 -17.21
N ASP A 272 -5.81 -49.90 -17.15
CA ASP A 272 -6.47 -48.68 -17.60
C ASP A 272 -5.74 -47.45 -17.04
N PRO A 273 -5.32 -46.50 -17.91
CA PRO A 273 -4.48 -45.39 -17.48
C PRO A 273 -5.02 -44.61 -16.29
N ASN A 274 -6.35 -44.46 -16.16
CA ASN A 274 -6.95 -43.65 -15.10
C ASN A 274 -7.19 -44.45 -13.81
N MET A 275 -7.12 -45.78 -13.87
CA MET A 275 -7.18 -46.68 -12.71
C MET A 275 -5.79 -47.12 -12.21
N ARG A 276 -4.72 -46.69 -12.91
CA ARG A 276 -3.34 -47.13 -12.66
C ARG A 276 -2.76 -46.67 -11.33
N ALA A 277 -3.24 -45.56 -10.76
CA ALA A 277 -2.74 -44.99 -9.51
C ALA A 277 -2.72 -46.02 -8.37
N SER A 278 -3.85 -46.66 -8.06
CA SER A 278 -3.92 -47.66 -6.98
C SER A 278 -3.09 -48.93 -7.23
N ALA A 279 -2.71 -49.20 -8.48
CA ALA A 279 -1.81 -50.30 -8.81
C ALA A 279 -0.33 -49.89 -8.62
N ILE A 280 0.02 -48.66 -9.00
CA ILE A 280 1.33 -48.06 -8.73
C ILE A 280 1.59 -48.01 -7.22
N GLU A 281 0.59 -47.62 -6.42
CA GLU A 281 0.72 -47.49 -4.96
C GLU A 281 1.13 -48.81 -4.30
N ARG A 282 0.58 -49.92 -4.78
CA ARG A 282 0.82 -51.27 -4.27
C ARG A 282 2.05 -51.94 -4.89
N GLY A 283 2.43 -51.54 -6.10
CA GLY A 283 3.47 -52.21 -6.87
C GLY A 283 4.87 -51.60 -6.72
N LEU A 284 4.96 -50.30 -6.44
CA LEU A 284 6.23 -49.55 -6.35
C LEU A 284 6.67 -49.22 -4.92
N THR A 285 5.85 -49.52 -3.91
CA THR A 285 6.19 -49.34 -2.49
C THR A 285 7.21 -50.35 -1.97
N ASP A 286 7.35 -51.50 -2.65
CA ASP A 286 8.20 -52.62 -2.24
C ASP A 286 9.52 -52.73 -3.04
N SER A 287 9.83 -51.77 -3.93
CA SER A 287 11.03 -51.84 -4.77
C SER A 287 12.06 -50.75 -4.45
N ASP A 288 13.29 -51.17 -4.16
CA ASP A 288 14.44 -50.28 -3.92
C ASP A 288 14.95 -49.60 -5.21
N GLY A 289 14.32 -49.88 -6.36
CA GLY A 289 14.83 -49.48 -7.66
C GLY A 289 14.36 -48.11 -8.13
N LYS A 290 15.24 -47.37 -8.81
CA LYS A 290 14.91 -46.10 -9.46
C LYS A 290 14.30 -46.32 -10.85
N LEU A 291 13.22 -45.60 -11.17
CA LEU A 291 12.57 -45.61 -12.49
C LEU A 291 13.36 -44.74 -13.48
N SER A 292 13.46 -45.19 -14.73
CA SER A 292 13.93 -44.36 -15.84
C SER A 292 12.85 -43.37 -16.30
N TYR A 293 13.25 -42.28 -16.97
CA TYR A 293 12.32 -41.30 -17.51
C TYR A 293 11.34 -41.90 -18.53
N ASP A 294 11.80 -42.87 -19.33
CA ASP A 294 10.95 -43.61 -20.28
C ASP A 294 9.89 -44.45 -19.57
N GLN A 295 10.27 -45.13 -18.48
CA GLN A 295 9.34 -45.92 -17.69
C GLN A 295 8.27 -45.03 -17.05
N VAL A 296 8.64 -43.85 -16.55
CA VAL A 296 7.66 -42.87 -16.04
C VAL A 296 6.74 -42.41 -17.16
N THR A 297 7.27 -42.05 -18.32
CA THR A 297 6.47 -41.60 -19.48
C THR A 297 5.50 -42.69 -19.95
N GLN A 298 5.94 -43.95 -19.95
CA GLN A 298 5.10 -45.11 -20.27
C GLN A 298 3.95 -45.27 -19.27
N LEU A 299 4.21 -45.11 -17.97
CA LEU A 299 3.18 -45.18 -16.92
C LEU A 299 2.25 -43.95 -16.91
N LEU A 300 2.67 -42.84 -17.50
CA LEU A 300 1.86 -41.65 -17.68
C LEU A 300 1.08 -41.67 -19.01
N HIS A 301 1.36 -42.61 -19.93
CA HIS A 301 0.67 -42.65 -21.22
C HIS A 301 -0.84 -42.93 -21.06
N GLY A 302 -1.65 -42.11 -21.74
CA GLY A 302 -3.12 -42.22 -21.78
C GLY A 302 -3.87 -41.72 -20.54
N THR A 303 -3.17 -41.17 -19.54
CA THR A 303 -3.79 -40.67 -18.29
C THR A 303 -4.46 -39.31 -18.49
N ARG A 304 -5.58 -39.05 -17.82
CA ARG A 304 -6.25 -37.74 -17.74
C ARG A 304 -5.67 -36.87 -16.63
N GLU A 305 -5.93 -35.57 -16.67
CA GLU A 305 -5.37 -34.51 -15.81
C GLU A 305 -5.22 -34.88 -14.33
N GLY A 306 -6.31 -35.27 -13.67
CA GLY A 306 -6.29 -35.60 -12.24
C GLY A 306 -5.53 -36.89 -11.93
N SER A 307 -5.83 -37.98 -12.65
CA SER A 307 -5.12 -39.26 -12.52
C SER A 307 -3.63 -39.10 -12.82
N ARG A 308 -3.28 -38.27 -13.80
CA ARG A 308 -1.90 -37.99 -14.19
C ARG A 308 -1.15 -37.29 -13.07
N SER A 309 -1.70 -36.21 -12.52
CA SER A 309 -1.08 -35.50 -11.40
C SER A 309 -0.87 -36.40 -10.19
N GLN A 310 -1.84 -37.26 -9.88
CA GLN A 310 -1.70 -38.27 -8.82
C GLN A 310 -0.57 -39.26 -9.13
N ILE A 311 -0.49 -39.76 -10.37
CA ILE A 311 0.58 -40.68 -10.77
C ILE A 311 1.95 -39.98 -10.72
N ILE A 312 2.08 -38.73 -11.15
CA ILE A 312 3.31 -37.93 -11.03
C ILE A 312 3.76 -37.89 -9.56
N ARG A 313 2.84 -37.56 -8.64
CA ARG A 313 3.11 -37.52 -7.18
C ARG A 313 3.70 -38.84 -6.65
N MET A 314 3.26 -39.96 -7.20
CA MET A 314 3.70 -41.28 -6.76
C MET A 314 5.02 -41.72 -7.41
N LEU A 315 5.25 -41.35 -8.68
CA LEU A 315 6.39 -41.83 -9.44
C LEU A 315 7.64 -40.97 -9.24
N VAL A 316 7.50 -39.64 -9.19
CA VAL A 316 8.63 -38.69 -9.15
C VAL A 316 9.63 -38.99 -8.03
N PRO A 317 9.24 -39.35 -6.78
CA PRO A 317 10.18 -39.70 -5.73
C PRO A 317 11.12 -40.88 -6.06
N SER A 318 10.66 -41.78 -6.94
CA SER A 318 11.40 -42.96 -7.37
C SER A 318 12.22 -42.73 -8.65
N VAL A 319 12.35 -41.50 -9.13
CA VAL A 319 13.16 -41.17 -10.32
C VAL A 319 14.56 -40.70 -9.90
N GLN A 320 15.52 -40.76 -10.82
CA GLN A 320 16.84 -40.12 -10.65
C GLN A 320 16.69 -38.58 -10.75
N ALA A 321 17.43 -37.87 -9.88
CA ALA A 321 17.46 -36.41 -9.83
C ALA A 321 18.87 -35.89 -10.15
N PRO A 322 19.01 -34.66 -10.69
CA PRO A 322 17.95 -33.74 -11.08
C PRO A 322 17.24 -34.18 -12.37
N ILE A 323 15.94 -33.92 -12.45
CA ILE A 323 15.10 -34.17 -13.62
C ILE A 323 15.30 -33.01 -14.60
N PRO A 324 15.82 -33.24 -15.83
CA PRO A 324 15.95 -32.18 -16.82
C PRO A 324 14.62 -31.52 -17.14
N VAL A 325 14.60 -30.21 -17.39
CA VAL A 325 13.36 -29.46 -17.68
C VAL A 325 12.57 -30.08 -18.83
N THR A 326 13.25 -30.54 -19.89
CA THR A 326 12.61 -31.21 -21.03
C THR A 326 11.83 -32.47 -20.63
N VAL A 327 12.35 -33.22 -19.65
CA VAL A 327 11.69 -34.40 -19.07
C VAL A 327 10.57 -33.97 -18.13
N ALA A 328 10.77 -32.97 -17.29
CA ALA A 328 9.70 -32.43 -16.44
C ALA A 328 8.51 -31.94 -17.28
N LEU A 329 8.76 -31.28 -18.43
CA LEU A 329 7.72 -30.87 -19.37
C LEU A 329 6.96 -32.04 -19.98
N SER A 330 7.63 -33.17 -20.28
CA SER A 330 6.94 -34.37 -20.77
C SER A 330 6.02 -34.95 -19.68
N PHE A 331 6.45 -34.92 -18.41
CA PHE A 331 5.61 -35.34 -17.29
C PHE A 331 4.41 -34.43 -17.13
N LEU A 332 4.56 -33.12 -17.30
CA LEU A 332 3.48 -32.14 -17.16
C LEU A 332 2.47 -32.09 -18.31
N GLN A 333 2.68 -32.79 -19.43
CA GLN A 333 1.69 -32.86 -20.52
C GLN A 333 0.32 -33.31 -20.01
N SER A 334 -0.78 -32.67 -20.43
CA SER A 334 -2.14 -33.03 -19.99
C SER A 334 -2.34 -33.00 -18.47
N THR A 335 -1.62 -32.14 -17.74
CA THR A 335 -1.89 -31.88 -16.32
C THR A 335 -2.81 -30.68 -16.08
N ASP A 336 -3.01 -29.82 -17.08
CA ASP A 336 -3.89 -28.64 -17.13
C ASP A 336 -4.31 -28.10 -15.75
N ASN A 337 -5.50 -28.46 -15.24
CA ASN A 337 -6.05 -27.96 -13.97
C ASN A 337 -5.25 -28.35 -12.72
N PHE A 338 -4.40 -29.37 -12.81
CA PHE A 338 -3.55 -29.92 -11.75
C PHE A 338 -2.06 -29.68 -12.01
N ARG A 339 -1.71 -28.81 -12.96
CA ARG A 339 -0.31 -28.54 -13.30
C ARG A 339 0.46 -27.95 -12.13
N GLU A 340 -0.14 -27.05 -11.35
CA GLU A 340 0.47 -26.45 -10.15
C GLU A 340 0.86 -27.51 -9.11
N ASN A 341 -0.08 -28.39 -8.73
CA ASN A 341 0.19 -29.54 -7.85
C ASN A 341 1.32 -30.45 -8.36
N SER A 342 1.42 -30.60 -9.68
CA SER A 342 2.45 -31.43 -10.31
C SER A 342 3.82 -30.73 -10.29
N ILE A 343 3.85 -29.40 -10.45
CA ILE A 343 5.05 -28.58 -10.26
C ILE A 343 5.52 -28.65 -8.80
N GLU A 344 4.61 -28.58 -7.83
CA GLU A 344 4.96 -28.71 -6.41
C GLU A 344 5.69 -30.03 -6.10
N VAL A 345 5.28 -31.13 -6.72
CA VAL A 345 5.97 -32.43 -6.57
C VAL A 345 7.35 -32.38 -7.23
N LEU A 346 7.45 -31.77 -8.42
CA LEU A 346 8.68 -31.71 -9.20
C LEU A 346 9.73 -30.78 -8.59
N ASP A 347 9.32 -29.75 -7.85
CA ASP A 347 10.14 -28.69 -7.27
C ASP A 347 11.49 -29.19 -6.71
N GLN A 348 11.46 -30.12 -5.76
CA GLN A 348 12.67 -30.65 -5.11
C GLN A 348 13.56 -31.53 -6.01
N TYR A 349 13.11 -31.85 -7.22
CA TYR A 349 13.81 -32.70 -8.19
C TYR A 349 14.22 -31.94 -9.45
N LEU A 350 13.86 -30.66 -9.58
CA LEU A 350 14.27 -29.82 -10.69
C LEU A 350 15.75 -29.38 -10.55
N PRO A 351 16.41 -28.96 -11.64
CA PRO A 351 17.76 -28.42 -11.57
C PRO A 351 17.78 -27.05 -10.88
N ASP A 352 18.83 -26.75 -10.11
CA ASP A 352 18.98 -25.47 -9.38
C ASP A 352 19.11 -24.23 -10.30
N SER A 353 19.29 -24.42 -11.60
CA SER A 353 19.51 -23.34 -12.58
C SER A 353 18.66 -23.55 -13.82
N ILE A 354 17.47 -22.95 -13.82
CA ILE A 354 16.48 -23.00 -14.90
C ILE A 354 16.40 -21.63 -15.58
N GLY A 355 16.52 -21.61 -16.90
CA GLY A 355 16.41 -20.38 -17.68
C GLY A 355 15.00 -19.78 -17.67
N GLY A 356 14.87 -18.48 -17.93
CA GLY A 356 13.57 -17.80 -17.91
C GLY A 356 12.52 -18.42 -18.85
N ASP A 357 12.91 -18.82 -20.06
CA ASP A 357 12.00 -19.46 -21.02
C ASP A 357 11.59 -20.88 -20.61
N GLU A 358 12.47 -21.59 -19.89
CA GLU A 358 12.18 -22.88 -19.29
C GLU A 358 11.17 -22.75 -18.14
N VAL A 359 11.33 -21.75 -17.28
CA VAL A 359 10.33 -21.43 -16.23
C VAL A 359 8.98 -21.13 -16.87
N ILE A 360 8.94 -20.32 -17.93
CA ILE A 360 7.70 -19.99 -18.66
C ILE A 360 7.06 -21.26 -19.23
N ALA A 361 7.85 -22.19 -19.78
CA ALA A 361 7.35 -23.46 -20.29
C ALA A 361 6.78 -24.36 -19.18
N LEU A 362 7.44 -24.42 -18.02
CA LEU A 362 6.98 -25.18 -16.85
C LEU A 362 5.62 -24.66 -16.36
N LEU A 363 5.50 -23.33 -16.20
CA LEU A 363 4.26 -22.67 -15.79
C LEU A 363 3.12 -22.92 -16.79
N GLY A 364 3.42 -23.01 -18.08
CA GLY A 364 2.43 -23.25 -19.12
C GLY A 364 1.26 -22.28 -19.07
N GLY A 365 0.04 -22.80 -19.21
CA GLY A 365 -1.22 -22.06 -19.18
C GLY A 365 -1.83 -21.85 -17.80
N LEU A 366 -1.06 -21.95 -16.71
CA LEU A 366 -1.56 -21.63 -15.37
C LEU A 366 -1.98 -20.16 -15.28
N GLU A 367 -3.06 -19.90 -14.54
CA GLU A 367 -3.62 -18.57 -14.27
C GLU A 367 -3.86 -18.33 -12.76
N GLN A 368 -4.11 -17.06 -12.42
CA GLN A 368 -4.40 -16.52 -11.09
C GLN A 368 -3.48 -17.06 -9.99
N GLY A 369 -4.09 -17.52 -8.89
CA GLY A 369 -3.39 -18.04 -7.71
C GLY A 369 -2.54 -19.26 -8.03
N ASN A 370 -2.99 -20.16 -8.91
CA ASN A 370 -2.24 -21.36 -9.27
C ASN A 370 -0.92 -20.99 -9.96
N ARG A 371 -0.95 -19.99 -10.85
CA ARG A 371 0.27 -19.49 -11.46
C ARG A 371 1.21 -18.86 -10.43
N TYR A 372 0.67 -18.03 -9.54
CA TYR A 372 1.44 -17.41 -8.46
C TYR A 372 2.11 -18.46 -7.55
N GLN A 373 1.39 -19.50 -7.13
CA GLN A 373 1.94 -20.58 -6.32
C GLN A 373 3.07 -21.32 -7.05
N ALA A 374 2.86 -21.66 -8.33
CA ALA A 374 3.89 -22.30 -9.14
C ALA A 374 5.14 -21.41 -9.30
N ILE A 375 4.98 -20.10 -9.52
CA ILE A 375 6.11 -19.15 -9.52
C ILE A 375 6.85 -19.18 -8.18
N SER A 376 6.12 -19.21 -7.06
CA SER A 376 6.73 -19.23 -5.73
C SER A 376 7.55 -20.50 -5.49
N LYS A 377 7.15 -21.66 -6.04
CA LYS A 377 7.94 -22.91 -5.96
C LYS A 377 9.18 -22.81 -6.85
N LEU A 378 8.99 -22.41 -8.10
CA LEU A 378 10.07 -22.35 -9.08
C LEU A 378 11.11 -21.25 -8.80
N ASN A 379 10.79 -20.24 -7.99
CA ASN A 379 11.61 -19.05 -7.76
C ASN A 379 13.07 -19.35 -7.37
N ASP A 380 13.29 -20.38 -6.55
CA ASP A 380 14.61 -20.70 -6.04
C ASP A 380 15.52 -21.31 -7.12
N HIS A 381 14.93 -21.97 -8.12
CA HIS A 381 15.61 -22.56 -9.28
C HIS A 381 15.91 -21.57 -10.41
N ILE A 382 15.32 -20.37 -10.38
CA ILE A 382 15.42 -19.41 -11.48
C ILE A 382 16.86 -18.88 -11.61
N GLN A 383 17.45 -19.11 -12.78
CA GLN A 383 18.73 -18.54 -13.17
C GLN A 383 18.62 -17.01 -13.33
N THR A 384 19.54 -16.30 -12.69
CA THR A 384 19.66 -14.84 -12.81
C THR A 384 20.68 -14.43 -13.88
N PRO A 385 20.50 -13.28 -14.55
CA PRO A 385 19.37 -12.35 -14.41
C PRO A 385 18.21 -12.64 -15.36
N LEU A 386 16.99 -12.34 -14.93
CA LEU A 386 15.80 -12.29 -15.78
C LEU A 386 15.72 -10.97 -16.54
N THR A 387 15.38 -11.04 -17.83
CA THR A 387 15.01 -9.85 -18.61
C THR A 387 13.61 -9.36 -18.24
N THR A 388 13.31 -8.09 -18.54
CA THR A 388 11.96 -7.52 -18.39
C THR A 388 10.91 -8.37 -19.11
N GLU A 389 11.20 -8.80 -20.34
CA GLU A 389 10.24 -9.56 -21.16
C GLU A 389 9.99 -10.96 -20.59
N GLN A 390 11.04 -11.64 -20.11
CA GLN A 390 10.86 -12.92 -19.41
C GLN A 390 10.06 -12.72 -18.13
N THR A 391 10.31 -11.67 -17.36
CA THR A 391 9.58 -11.36 -16.12
C THR A 391 8.10 -11.10 -16.40
N LEU A 392 7.77 -10.30 -17.42
CA LEU A 392 6.39 -10.06 -17.84
C LEU A 392 5.69 -11.36 -18.27
N ARG A 393 6.38 -12.23 -19.00
CA ARG A 393 5.83 -13.54 -19.42
C ARG A 393 5.69 -14.51 -18.25
N ILE A 394 6.58 -14.48 -17.27
CA ILE A 394 6.46 -15.24 -16.02
C ILE A 394 5.22 -14.76 -15.25
N LEU A 395 5.01 -13.45 -15.11
CA LEU A 395 3.88 -12.88 -14.35
C LEU A 395 2.55 -12.89 -15.11
N ARG A 396 2.54 -12.98 -16.45
CA ARG A 396 1.30 -12.99 -17.24
C ARG A 396 0.33 -14.07 -16.74
N GLY A 397 -0.93 -13.73 -16.48
CA GLY A 397 -1.89 -14.65 -15.89
C GLY A 397 -1.87 -14.66 -14.36
N THR A 398 -1.16 -13.74 -13.69
CA THR A 398 -1.23 -13.56 -12.22
C THR A 398 -2.07 -12.35 -11.82
N GLU A 399 -3.09 -11.94 -12.58
CA GLU A 399 -3.74 -10.62 -12.43
C GLU A 399 -4.11 -10.26 -10.98
N GLY A 400 -4.77 -11.15 -10.23
CA GLY A 400 -5.10 -10.95 -8.81
C GLY A 400 -3.91 -11.00 -7.84
N PHE A 401 -2.76 -11.49 -8.30
CA PHE A 401 -1.53 -11.77 -7.55
C PHE A 401 -0.29 -11.05 -8.14
N TRP A 402 -0.49 -10.08 -9.04
CA TRP A 402 0.59 -9.51 -9.85
C TRP A 402 1.69 -8.90 -8.99
N THR A 403 1.29 -8.09 -8.01
CA THR A 403 2.22 -7.42 -7.08
C THR A 403 2.98 -8.44 -6.23
N GLN A 404 2.31 -9.47 -5.72
CA GLN A 404 2.94 -10.53 -4.92
C GLN A 404 3.90 -11.36 -5.77
N GLY A 405 3.53 -11.67 -7.01
CA GLY A 405 4.40 -12.33 -7.97
C GLY A 405 5.64 -11.48 -8.26
N LEU A 406 5.45 -10.18 -8.51
CA LEU A 406 6.53 -9.23 -8.74
C LEU A 406 7.47 -9.15 -7.54
N GLU A 407 6.94 -9.08 -6.31
CA GLU A 407 7.73 -9.12 -5.07
C GLU A 407 8.64 -10.35 -5.01
N LYS A 408 8.12 -11.53 -5.35
CA LYS A 408 8.90 -12.79 -5.32
C LYS A 408 10.07 -12.76 -6.29
N ILE A 409 9.84 -12.34 -7.53
CA ILE A 409 10.83 -12.47 -8.60
C ILE A 409 11.66 -11.20 -8.85
N SER A 410 11.32 -10.08 -8.23
CA SER A 410 12.01 -8.78 -8.42
C SER A 410 13.51 -8.84 -8.16
N SER A 411 13.94 -9.67 -7.20
CA SER A 411 15.36 -9.86 -6.87
C SER A 411 16.16 -10.51 -8.01
N LYS A 412 15.49 -11.23 -8.92
CA LYS A 412 16.07 -11.97 -10.04
C LYS A 412 16.24 -11.10 -11.30
N LEU A 413 15.68 -9.89 -11.34
CA LEU A 413 15.76 -8.97 -12.48
C LEU A 413 17.20 -8.58 -12.82
N ALA A 414 17.48 -8.38 -14.11
CA ALA A 414 18.67 -7.68 -14.57
C ALA A 414 18.70 -6.25 -14.01
N LYS A 415 19.87 -5.81 -13.51
CA LYS A 415 20.00 -4.51 -12.83
C LYS A 415 21.01 -3.60 -13.55
N PRO A 416 20.75 -2.29 -13.66
CA PRO A 416 19.48 -1.62 -13.35
C PRO A 416 18.44 -1.84 -14.47
N VAL A 417 17.16 -1.90 -14.11
CA VAL A 417 16.04 -1.91 -15.08
C VAL A 417 15.76 -0.47 -15.51
N ALA A 418 15.56 -0.26 -16.81
CA ALA A 418 15.23 1.06 -17.34
C ALA A 418 13.88 1.56 -16.80
N PRO A 419 13.70 2.88 -16.53
CA PRO A 419 12.44 3.43 -16.03
C PRO A 419 11.20 3.08 -16.87
N ALA A 420 11.34 3.02 -18.20
CA ALA A 420 10.25 2.61 -19.09
C ALA A 420 9.85 1.14 -18.86
N ASP A 421 10.81 0.25 -18.61
CA ASP A 421 10.55 -1.16 -18.32
C ASP A 421 10.02 -1.37 -16.90
N LEU A 422 10.47 -0.56 -15.93
CA LEU A 422 9.89 -0.51 -14.60
C LEU A 422 8.40 -0.14 -14.67
N ALA A 423 8.03 0.88 -15.46
CA ALA A 423 6.64 1.26 -15.67
C ALA A 423 5.81 0.14 -16.30
N ARG A 424 6.38 -0.62 -17.25
CA ARG A 424 5.75 -1.82 -17.82
C ARG A 424 5.54 -2.92 -16.77
N LEU A 425 6.51 -3.16 -15.89
CA LEU A 425 6.42 -4.16 -14.82
C LEU A 425 5.40 -3.79 -13.74
N LEU A 426 5.16 -2.50 -13.50
CA LEU A 426 4.06 -2.04 -12.66
C LEU A 426 2.69 -2.36 -13.28
N GLY A 427 2.60 -2.54 -14.59
CA GLY A 427 1.38 -2.97 -15.29
C GLY A 427 0.20 -2.02 -15.11
N GLU A 428 -1.02 -2.55 -15.19
CA GLU A 428 -2.28 -1.82 -14.93
C GLU A 428 -2.74 -1.95 -13.46
N THR A 429 -1.79 -2.10 -12.55
CA THR A 429 -2.10 -2.24 -11.12
C THR A 429 -2.82 -0.99 -10.58
N GLN A 430 -3.81 -1.21 -9.72
CA GLN A 430 -4.53 -0.12 -9.05
C GLN A 430 -3.62 0.59 -8.03
N GLN A 431 -3.84 1.88 -7.80
CA GLN A 431 -2.98 2.79 -7.04
C GLN A 431 -2.21 2.15 -5.86
N GLY A 432 -2.88 1.59 -4.86
CA GLY A 432 -2.22 1.00 -3.69
C GLY A 432 -1.32 -0.20 -4.01
N ASN A 433 -1.78 -1.08 -4.90
CA ASN A 433 -1.00 -2.23 -5.36
C ASN A 433 0.18 -1.80 -6.24
N ARG A 434 0.00 -0.70 -6.99
CA ARG A 434 1.04 -0.09 -7.81
C ARG A 434 2.17 0.47 -6.96
N PHE A 435 1.85 1.13 -5.85
CA PHE A 435 2.87 1.60 -4.91
C PHE A 435 3.65 0.46 -4.25
N GLN A 436 2.98 -0.66 -3.91
CA GLN A 436 3.69 -1.85 -3.42
C GLN A 436 4.57 -2.46 -4.52
N GLY A 437 4.09 -2.53 -5.76
CA GLY A 437 4.90 -2.94 -6.91
C GLY A 437 6.13 -2.06 -7.11
N LEU A 438 5.99 -0.74 -6.92
CA LEU A 438 7.10 0.21 -6.97
C LEU A 438 8.16 -0.11 -5.90
N LYS A 439 7.73 -0.44 -4.67
CA LYS A 439 8.64 -0.86 -3.59
C LYS A 439 9.34 -2.17 -3.92
N ALA A 440 8.61 -3.15 -4.43
CA ALA A 440 9.16 -4.43 -4.86
C ALA A 440 10.29 -4.24 -5.88
N LEU A 441 10.06 -3.38 -6.89
CA LEU A 441 11.02 -3.10 -7.95
C LEU A 441 12.22 -2.27 -7.50
N SER A 442 12.20 -1.69 -6.30
CA SER A 442 13.26 -0.78 -5.83
C SER A 442 14.66 -1.40 -5.79
N VAL A 443 14.74 -2.73 -5.66
CA VAL A 443 15.98 -3.52 -5.67
C VAL A 443 16.66 -3.58 -7.04
N ALA A 444 15.95 -3.19 -8.10
CA ALA A 444 16.42 -3.22 -9.48
C ALA A 444 16.37 -1.83 -10.16
N MET A 445 15.95 -0.78 -9.44
CA MET A 445 15.89 0.58 -9.97
C MET A 445 17.29 1.19 -10.16
N PRO A 446 17.44 2.14 -11.12
CA PRO A 446 18.63 2.98 -11.20
C PRO A 446 18.87 3.78 -9.92
N GLU A 447 20.14 4.10 -9.63
CA GLU A 447 20.50 4.94 -8.49
C GLU A 447 20.08 6.40 -8.67
N THR A 448 19.96 6.86 -9.92
CA THR A 448 19.55 8.22 -10.27
C THR A 448 18.62 8.20 -11.47
N MET A 449 17.56 9.01 -11.42
CA MET A 449 16.50 9.12 -12.43
C MET A 449 16.09 10.58 -12.61
N THR A 450 15.67 10.89 -13.83
CA THR A 450 15.16 12.23 -14.15
C THR A 450 13.78 12.45 -13.53
N VAL A 451 13.36 13.71 -13.40
CA VAL A 451 11.96 14.01 -12.99
C VAL A 451 10.95 13.34 -13.93
N THR A 452 11.23 13.30 -15.23
CA THR A 452 10.36 12.65 -16.23
C THR A 452 10.23 11.15 -15.96
N ASP A 453 11.33 10.48 -15.64
CA ASP A 453 11.32 9.04 -15.32
C ASP A 453 10.56 8.76 -14.02
N VAL A 454 10.76 9.59 -13.00
CA VAL A 454 10.02 9.48 -11.74
C VAL A 454 8.53 9.66 -11.99
N ASN A 455 8.12 10.71 -12.71
CA ASN A 455 6.71 10.96 -13.02
C ASN A 455 6.04 9.78 -13.74
N LYS A 456 6.69 9.17 -14.74
CA LYS A 456 6.17 7.96 -15.42
C LYS A 456 5.91 6.81 -14.46
N LEU A 457 6.74 6.67 -13.43
CA LEU A 457 6.54 5.63 -12.41
C LEU A 457 5.41 6.00 -11.46
N LEU A 458 5.19 7.29 -11.18
CA LEU A 458 4.11 7.81 -10.35
C LEU A 458 2.72 7.79 -11.01
N ASP A 459 2.63 7.68 -12.33
CA ASP A 459 1.35 7.62 -13.06
C ASP A 459 0.47 6.49 -12.52
N GLY A 460 -0.81 6.78 -12.22
CA GLY A 460 -1.73 5.80 -11.64
C GLY A 460 -1.53 5.55 -10.15
N MET A 461 -0.85 6.44 -9.41
CA MET A 461 -0.69 6.42 -7.95
C MET A 461 -1.21 7.69 -7.27
N GLU A 462 -2.27 8.32 -7.77
CA GLU A 462 -2.73 9.64 -7.31
C GLU A 462 -2.98 9.67 -5.79
N GLY A 463 -3.68 8.66 -5.24
CA GLY A 463 -3.92 8.53 -3.79
C GLY A 463 -2.70 8.14 -2.94
N PHE A 464 -1.57 7.80 -3.57
CA PHE A 464 -0.30 7.46 -2.90
C PHE A 464 0.86 8.34 -3.38
N ARG A 465 0.57 9.41 -4.12
CA ARG A 465 1.59 10.11 -4.91
C ARG A 465 2.65 10.76 -4.03
N SER A 466 2.24 11.40 -2.91
CA SER A 466 3.18 11.95 -1.94
C SER A 466 4.11 10.90 -1.36
N SER A 467 3.57 9.78 -0.88
CA SER A 467 4.36 8.66 -0.35
C SER A 467 5.30 8.04 -1.40
N ALA A 468 4.86 7.98 -2.66
CA ALA A 468 5.67 7.51 -3.76
C ALA A 468 6.80 8.49 -4.11
N ILE A 469 6.54 9.80 -4.11
CA ILE A 469 7.58 10.85 -4.24
C ILE A 469 8.60 10.72 -3.10
N GLU A 470 8.15 10.61 -1.85
CA GLU A 470 9.03 10.43 -0.69
C GLU A 470 9.91 9.19 -0.82
N PHE A 471 9.33 8.07 -1.28
CA PHE A 471 10.06 6.83 -1.52
C PHE A 471 11.12 6.97 -2.62
N MET A 472 10.80 7.71 -3.68
CA MET A 472 11.65 7.89 -4.85
C MET A 472 12.67 9.02 -4.70
N ALA A 473 12.51 9.92 -3.73
CA ALA A 473 13.30 11.14 -3.57
C ALA A 473 14.81 10.88 -3.62
N ARG A 474 15.31 9.83 -2.97
CA ARG A 474 16.75 9.50 -2.96
C ARG A 474 17.34 9.16 -4.33
N ARG A 475 16.50 8.78 -5.28
CA ARG A 475 16.87 8.45 -6.66
C ARG A 475 16.63 9.61 -7.62
N LEU A 476 16.14 10.74 -7.15
CA LEU A 476 15.95 11.91 -8.00
C LEU A 476 17.29 12.56 -8.32
N GLU A 477 17.46 13.01 -9.56
CA GLU A 477 18.62 13.80 -9.98
C GLU A 477 18.81 15.08 -9.13
N ARG A 478 19.98 15.71 -9.26
CA ARG A 478 20.31 16.97 -8.58
C ARG A 478 20.11 18.14 -9.54
N ASP A 479 20.11 19.35 -8.99
CA ASP A 479 19.95 20.61 -9.72
C ASP A 479 18.65 20.70 -10.54
N VAL A 480 17.60 20.06 -10.03
CA VAL A 480 16.26 20.05 -10.64
C VAL A 480 15.69 21.47 -10.69
N SER A 481 15.07 21.82 -11.82
CA SER A 481 14.44 23.14 -12.00
C SER A 481 13.17 23.28 -11.16
N PRO A 482 12.77 24.50 -10.77
CA PRO A 482 11.50 24.71 -10.05
C PRO A 482 10.28 24.20 -10.83
N THR A 483 10.27 24.34 -12.16
CA THR A 483 9.17 23.86 -13.01
C THR A 483 9.07 22.34 -13.00
N ASP A 484 10.20 21.64 -13.13
CA ASP A 484 10.21 20.18 -13.06
C ASP A 484 9.82 19.71 -11.65
N MET A 485 10.30 20.40 -10.62
CA MET A 485 9.90 20.10 -9.24
C MET A 485 8.40 20.30 -9.02
N ALA A 486 7.82 21.37 -9.56
CA ALA A 486 6.38 21.60 -9.52
C ALA A 486 5.61 20.49 -10.24
N SER A 487 6.10 20.02 -11.40
CA SER A 487 5.50 18.90 -12.13
C SER A 487 5.52 17.59 -11.33
N LEU A 488 6.58 17.37 -10.53
CA LEU A 488 6.67 16.21 -9.67
C LEU A 488 5.62 16.27 -8.55
N LEU A 489 5.44 17.44 -7.96
CA LEU A 489 4.47 17.68 -6.90
C LEU A 489 3.03 17.73 -7.42
N ASP A 490 2.80 17.97 -8.72
CA ASP A 490 1.46 18.05 -9.30
C ASP A 490 0.64 16.78 -9.00
N GLY A 491 -0.67 16.92 -8.80
CA GLY A 491 -1.54 15.79 -8.42
C GLY A 491 -1.41 15.27 -6.98
N THR A 492 -0.56 15.85 -6.13
CA THR A 492 -0.59 15.56 -4.67
C THR A 492 -1.73 16.32 -3.99
N GLU A 493 -2.38 15.71 -3.00
CA GLU A 493 -3.35 16.39 -2.14
C GLU A 493 -2.70 17.53 -1.33
N GLN A 494 -3.42 18.64 -1.13
CA GLN A 494 -2.89 19.88 -0.53
C GLN A 494 -2.09 19.66 0.77
N GLY A 495 -2.63 18.91 1.73
CA GLY A 495 -1.96 18.63 3.01
C GLY A 495 -0.74 17.70 2.89
N ASN A 496 -0.69 16.89 1.83
CA ASN A 496 0.40 15.95 1.57
C ASN A 496 1.51 16.55 0.69
N ARG A 497 1.19 17.62 -0.07
CA ARG A 497 2.11 18.32 -0.96
C ARG A 497 3.35 18.86 -0.22
N ILE A 498 3.18 19.37 1.00
CA ILE A 498 4.30 19.86 1.82
C ILE A 498 5.27 18.76 2.23
N ASN A 499 4.78 17.54 2.51
CA ASN A 499 5.64 16.42 2.87
C ASN A 499 6.43 15.92 1.65
N ALA A 500 5.75 15.85 0.49
CA ALA A 500 6.42 15.58 -0.78
C ALA A 500 7.52 16.62 -1.05
N LEU A 501 7.22 17.93 -0.93
CA LEU A 501 8.21 19.00 -1.11
C LEU A 501 9.41 18.85 -0.15
N LYS A 502 9.17 18.56 1.14
CA LYS A 502 10.26 18.33 2.10
C LYS A 502 11.20 17.22 1.68
N ALA A 503 10.68 16.15 1.07
CA ALA A 503 11.50 15.04 0.61
C ALA A 503 12.38 15.41 -0.58
N VAL A 504 11.89 16.28 -1.48
CA VAL A 504 12.57 16.56 -2.77
C VAL A 504 13.27 17.93 -2.82
N ALA A 505 13.02 18.85 -1.89
CA ALA A 505 13.58 20.21 -1.94
C ALA A 505 15.13 20.23 -2.00
N SER A 506 15.79 19.25 -1.36
CA SER A 506 17.26 19.12 -1.40
C SER A 506 17.83 18.79 -2.79
N HIS A 507 16.97 18.39 -3.73
CA HIS A 507 17.33 18.07 -5.12
C HIS A 507 17.18 19.27 -6.07
N MET A 508 16.49 20.34 -5.65
CA MET A 508 16.36 21.54 -6.46
C MET A 508 17.70 22.28 -6.59
N LYS A 509 17.86 22.98 -7.71
CA LYS A 509 18.96 23.91 -7.95
C LYS A 509 19.15 24.90 -6.79
N LYS A 510 20.38 25.36 -6.59
CA LYS A 510 20.74 26.40 -5.62
C LYS A 510 20.80 27.78 -6.26
N GLY A 511 20.63 28.83 -5.45
CA GLY A 511 20.74 30.21 -5.91
C GLY A 511 19.46 30.77 -6.53
N LEU A 512 18.32 30.13 -6.30
CA LEU A 512 17.04 30.47 -6.93
C LEU A 512 16.46 31.78 -6.40
N GLN A 513 15.84 32.56 -7.28
CA GLN A 513 15.05 33.73 -6.93
C GLN A 513 13.61 33.31 -6.58
N GLY A 514 12.98 34.05 -5.67
CA GLY A 514 11.62 33.82 -5.22
C GLY A 514 10.59 33.77 -6.35
N THR A 515 10.78 34.58 -7.40
CA THR A 515 9.93 34.54 -8.59
C THR A 515 10.00 33.21 -9.35
N GLU A 516 11.16 32.52 -9.31
CA GLU A 516 11.32 31.20 -9.93
C GLU A 516 10.64 30.10 -9.11
N MET A 517 10.39 30.34 -7.82
CA MET A 517 9.82 29.36 -6.89
C MET A 517 8.29 29.34 -6.88
N VAL A 518 7.64 30.30 -7.55
CA VAL A 518 6.17 30.41 -7.61
C VAL A 518 5.50 29.08 -8.01
N PRO A 519 5.93 28.36 -9.08
CA PRO A 519 5.29 27.10 -9.46
C PRO A 519 5.36 26.01 -8.38
N VAL A 520 6.40 26.02 -7.54
CA VAL A 520 6.57 25.04 -6.45
C VAL A 520 5.67 25.41 -5.25
N LEU A 521 5.48 26.71 -5.01
CA LEU A 521 4.66 27.24 -3.91
C LEU A 521 3.16 27.21 -4.24
N GLU A 522 2.79 27.24 -5.52
CA GLU A 522 1.40 27.08 -5.96
C GLU A 522 0.79 25.78 -5.39
N GLY A 523 -0.44 25.89 -4.91
CA GLY A 523 -1.17 24.80 -4.25
C GLY A 523 -0.79 24.53 -2.79
N MET A 524 0.06 25.35 -2.17
CA MET A 524 0.45 25.26 -0.74
C MET A 524 -0.42 26.11 0.19
N GLU A 525 -1.69 26.32 -0.15
CA GLU A 525 -2.63 27.06 0.68
C GLU A 525 -2.71 26.42 2.09
N GLY A 526 -2.60 27.25 3.13
CA GLY A 526 -2.53 26.77 4.53
C GLY A 526 -1.16 26.26 4.99
N PHE A 527 -0.21 25.98 4.07
CA PHE A 527 1.15 25.51 4.37
C PHE A 527 2.25 26.40 3.78
N TRP A 528 1.92 27.59 3.29
CA TRP A 528 2.82 28.47 2.56
C TRP A 528 4.10 28.81 3.34
N GLU A 529 3.98 29.22 4.60
CA GLU A 529 5.12 29.52 5.49
C GLU A 529 6.07 28.32 5.58
N ASN A 530 5.52 27.13 5.80
CA ASN A 530 6.29 25.88 5.87
C ASN A 530 6.97 25.56 4.53
N ALA A 531 6.29 25.83 3.41
CA ALA A 531 6.85 25.62 2.08
C ALA A 531 8.03 26.56 1.84
N VAL A 532 7.90 27.85 2.15
CA VAL A 532 8.98 28.86 2.05
C VAL A 532 10.17 28.46 2.94
N SER A 533 9.92 28.05 4.18
CA SER A 533 10.96 27.57 5.11
C SER A 533 11.68 26.34 4.56
N THR A 534 10.95 25.43 3.91
CA THR A 534 11.49 24.20 3.29
C THR A 534 12.39 24.51 2.10
N ILE A 535 12.04 25.48 1.25
CA ILE A 535 12.83 25.85 0.06
C ILE A 535 13.94 26.88 0.36
N ARG A 536 13.92 27.50 1.54
CA ARG A 536 14.91 28.51 1.96
C ARG A 536 16.37 28.09 1.70
N PRO A 537 16.81 26.83 1.92
CA PRO A 537 18.17 26.39 1.61
C PRO A 537 18.53 26.37 0.12
N ASN A 538 17.58 26.61 -0.78
CA ASN A 538 17.77 26.64 -2.23
C ASN A 538 17.80 28.07 -2.79
N LEU A 539 17.39 29.06 -2.00
CA LEU A 539 17.33 30.47 -2.40
C LEU A 539 18.71 31.12 -2.50
N GLY A 540 18.88 32.00 -3.48
CA GLY A 540 20.07 32.85 -3.65
C GLY A 540 20.08 34.06 -2.71
N LYS A 541 21.25 34.63 -2.45
CA LYS A 541 21.39 35.87 -1.66
C LYS A 541 22.12 36.94 -2.47
N PRO A 542 21.64 38.20 -2.51
CA PRO A 542 20.35 38.66 -2.00
C PRO A 542 19.17 38.24 -2.91
N GLN A 543 17.95 38.43 -2.41
CA GLN A 543 16.70 38.33 -3.19
C GLN A 543 16.28 39.73 -3.68
N SER A 544 15.71 39.82 -4.88
CA SER A 544 15.09 41.07 -5.35
C SER A 544 13.79 41.36 -4.59
N GLN A 545 13.34 42.62 -4.63
CA GLN A 545 12.04 43.01 -4.05
C GLN A 545 10.89 42.16 -4.61
N ALA A 546 10.83 42.00 -5.94
CA ALA A 546 9.84 41.15 -6.60
C ALA A 546 9.90 39.68 -6.12
N SER A 547 11.11 39.18 -5.88
CA SER A 547 11.31 37.82 -5.36
C SER A 547 10.85 37.67 -3.91
N LEU A 548 11.14 38.64 -3.05
CA LEU A 548 10.65 38.66 -1.68
C LEU A 548 9.12 38.72 -1.65
N LEU A 549 8.50 39.57 -2.48
CA LEU A 549 7.04 39.64 -2.60
C LEU A 549 6.44 38.30 -3.08
N ALA A 550 7.07 37.64 -4.05
CA ALA A 550 6.66 36.32 -4.50
C ALA A 550 6.73 35.27 -3.38
N LEU A 551 7.79 35.28 -2.56
CA LEU A 551 7.93 34.38 -1.42
C LEU A 551 6.96 34.68 -0.28
N LEU A 552 6.61 35.94 -0.04
CA LEU A 552 5.62 36.32 0.97
C LEU A 552 4.21 35.86 0.56
N GLY A 553 3.93 35.81 -0.75
CA GLY A 553 2.66 35.32 -1.30
C GLY A 553 1.44 36.09 -0.79
N ASN A 554 0.28 35.48 -0.96
CA ASN A 554 -0.98 35.95 -0.36
C ASN A 554 -1.22 35.21 0.95
N THR A 555 -0.66 35.70 2.04
CA THR A 555 -0.66 35.06 3.36
C THR A 555 -1.34 35.94 4.41
N SER A 556 -1.77 35.34 5.52
CA SER A 556 -2.30 36.11 6.65
C SER A 556 -1.23 37.03 7.24
N GLN A 557 -1.63 38.12 7.91
CA GLN A 557 -0.70 39.12 8.44
C GLN A 557 0.40 38.54 9.34
N GLY A 558 0.04 37.55 10.18
CA GLY A 558 1.01 36.85 11.04
C GLY A 558 2.00 35.99 10.24
N GLN A 559 1.49 35.16 9.32
CA GLN A 559 2.36 34.33 8.46
C GLN A 559 3.29 35.17 7.61
N ARG A 560 2.80 36.31 7.10
CA ARG A 560 3.60 37.22 6.29
C ARG A 560 4.78 37.79 7.07
N PHE A 561 4.55 38.23 8.32
CA PHE A 561 5.62 38.68 9.20
C PHE A 561 6.63 37.56 9.51
N GLU A 562 6.14 36.35 9.80
CA GLU A 562 6.98 35.19 10.09
C GLU A 562 7.88 34.80 8.90
N ILE A 563 7.33 34.78 7.69
CA ILE A 563 8.11 34.56 6.46
C ILE A 563 9.16 35.67 6.27
N LEU A 564 8.78 36.94 6.47
CA LEU A 564 9.70 38.06 6.34
C LEU A 564 10.87 37.95 7.34
N ARG A 565 10.56 37.55 8.58
CA ARG A 565 11.55 37.28 9.62
C ARG A 565 12.51 36.17 9.22
N ASP A 566 11.98 35.08 8.67
CA ASP A 566 12.77 33.94 8.18
C ASP A 566 13.64 34.28 6.97
N LEU A 567 13.21 35.25 6.16
CA LEU A 567 13.93 35.74 4.99
C LEU A 567 14.87 36.92 5.27
N ARG A 568 15.03 37.34 6.54
CA ARG A 568 15.91 38.49 6.92
C ARG A 568 17.31 38.42 6.30
N ALA A 569 17.91 37.23 6.28
CA ALA A 569 19.26 37.02 5.74
C ALA A 569 19.34 37.08 4.19
N PHE A 570 18.21 37.28 3.52
CA PHE A 570 18.06 37.35 2.07
C PHE A 570 17.68 38.76 1.60
N LEU A 571 17.43 39.69 2.52
CA LEU A 571 17.09 41.07 2.20
C LEU A 571 18.25 41.74 1.43
N PRO A 572 17.95 42.46 0.33
CA PRO A 572 18.95 43.27 -0.34
C PRO A 572 19.38 44.43 0.54
N ASN A 573 20.61 44.92 0.36
CA ASN A 573 21.05 46.15 1.01
C ASN A 573 20.53 47.37 0.26
N GLN A 574 20.45 48.52 0.94
CA GLN A 574 20.07 49.81 0.35
C GLN A 574 18.63 49.84 -0.20
N MET A 575 17.69 49.12 0.42
CA MET A 575 16.28 49.17 0.05
C MET A 575 15.71 50.58 0.19
N SER A 576 14.94 51.03 -0.81
CA SER A 576 14.22 52.29 -0.76
C SER A 576 13.03 52.21 0.20
N ALA A 577 12.49 53.37 0.61
CA ALA A 577 11.27 53.40 1.41
C ALA A 577 10.07 52.75 0.68
N VAL A 578 10.02 52.86 -0.66
CA VAL A 578 9.02 52.20 -1.50
C VAL A 578 9.17 50.68 -1.43
N ASP A 579 10.41 50.18 -1.48
CA ASP A 579 10.68 48.74 -1.38
C ASP A 579 10.19 48.18 -0.05
N VAL A 580 10.54 48.87 1.03
CA VAL A 580 10.17 48.55 2.40
C VAL A 580 8.65 48.58 2.56
N GLN A 581 7.99 49.64 2.08
CA GLN A 581 6.55 49.77 2.17
C GLN A 581 5.82 48.63 1.44
N ALA A 582 6.33 48.18 0.29
CA ALA A 582 5.76 47.03 -0.41
C ALA A 582 5.86 45.73 0.41
N LEU A 583 6.99 45.49 1.09
CA LEU A 583 7.17 44.31 1.96
C LEU A 583 6.27 44.38 3.19
N LEU A 584 6.00 45.58 3.71
CA LEU A 584 5.14 45.82 4.88
C LEU A 584 3.63 45.72 4.59
N GLN A 585 3.20 45.70 3.32
CA GLN A 585 1.78 45.54 3.00
C GLN A 585 1.23 44.27 3.66
N GLN A 586 0.01 44.33 4.19
CA GLN A 586 -0.65 43.21 4.88
C GLN A 586 0.13 42.69 6.09
N THR A 587 0.85 43.55 6.82
CA THR A 587 1.46 43.21 8.11
C THR A 587 0.81 43.96 9.26
N ASP A 588 -0.44 44.43 9.15
CA ASP A 588 -1.03 45.44 10.04
C ASP A 588 -0.89 45.12 11.55
N GLY A 589 -1.15 43.87 11.96
CA GLY A 589 -0.96 43.43 13.35
C GLY A 589 0.50 43.30 13.83
N PHE A 590 1.47 43.39 12.91
CA PHE A 590 2.91 43.22 13.11
C PHE A 590 3.74 44.34 12.44
N TYR A 591 3.11 45.45 12.05
CA TYR A 591 3.70 46.43 11.15
C TYR A 591 4.96 47.06 11.72
N GLU A 592 4.92 47.42 13.02
CA GLU A 592 6.04 48.00 13.74
C GLU A 592 7.22 47.01 13.77
N GLN A 593 6.98 45.76 14.16
CA GLN A 593 8.00 44.72 14.24
C GLN A 593 8.58 44.39 12.86
N ALA A 594 7.74 44.36 11.83
CA ALA A 594 8.15 44.15 10.46
C ALA A 594 9.03 45.31 9.95
N LEU A 595 8.68 46.56 10.28
CA LEU A 595 9.48 47.74 9.93
C LEU A 595 10.82 47.71 10.65
N GLU A 596 10.85 47.38 11.95
CA GLU A 596 12.10 47.22 12.72
C GLU A 596 13.03 46.18 12.09
N LEU A 597 12.48 45.08 11.57
CA LEU A 597 13.24 44.02 10.91
C LEU A 597 13.93 44.51 9.61
N LEU A 598 13.30 45.45 8.89
CA LEU A 598 13.76 45.93 7.59
C LEU A 598 14.78 47.07 7.66
N ILE A 599 14.74 47.88 8.74
CA ILE A 599 15.62 49.05 8.93
C ILE A 599 17.11 48.79 8.62
N PRO A 600 17.74 47.69 9.07
CA PRO A 600 19.18 47.47 8.85
C PRO A 600 19.58 47.37 7.36
N ASN A 601 18.62 47.09 6.48
CA ASN A 601 18.81 46.88 5.06
C ASN A 601 18.37 48.09 4.21
N MET A 602 17.88 49.17 4.84
CA MET A 602 17.41 50.36 4.15
C MET A 602 18.54 51.31 3.76
N ARG A 603 18.35 52.06 2.67
CA ARG A 603 19.13 53.29 2.44
C ARG A 603 18.61 54.42 3.37
N PRO A 604 19.41 55.47 3.63
CA PRO A 604 18.93 56.64 4.35
C PRO A 604 17.65 57.21 3.71
N PRO A 605 16.52 57.27 4.43
CA PRO A 605 15.25 57.78 3.90
C PRO A 605 15.16 59.31 4.02
N SER A 606 14.42 59.94 3.11
CA SER A 606 14.07 61.37 3.21
C SER A 606 13.10 61.62 4.37
N SER A 607 12.95 62.88 4.79
CA SER A 607 11.97 63.24 5.84
C SER A 607 10.53 62.89 5.45
N GLU A 608 10.21 62.98 4.15
CA GLU A 608 8.91 62.60 3.61
C GLU A 608 8.71 61.07 3.64
N GLU A 609 9.73 60.31 3.23
CA GLU A 609 9.74 58.84 3.28
C GLU A 609 9.58 58.33 4.73
N ILE A 610 10.23 58.98 5.71
CA ILE A 610 10.08 58.68 7.13
C ILE A 610 8.63 58.90 7.59
N ALA A 611 8.03 60.03 7.22
CA ALA A 611 6.64 60.33 7.59
C ALA A 611 5.67 59.29 7.00
N GLN A 612 5.89 58.86 5.76
CA GLN A 612 5.08 57.83 5.10
C GLN A 612 5.19 56.46 5.76
N LEU A 613 6.41 56.02 6.14
CA LEU A 613 6.64 54.74 6.80
C LEU A 613 6.07 54.68 8.23
N VAL A 614 5.99 55.81 8.92
CA VAL A 614 5.50 55.87 10.30
C VAL A 614 4.00 56.12 10.39
N ALA A 615 3.37 56.63 9.34
CA ALA A 615 1.94 56.95 9.32
C ALA A 615 1.00 55.82 9.80
N PRO A 616 1.27 54.52 9.51
CA PRO A 616 0.41 53.44 10.01
C PRO A 616 0.53 53.13 11.51
N ILE A 617 1.49 53.72 12.23
CA ILE A 617 1.74 53.45 13.66
C ILE A 617 0.89 54.40 14.52
N SER A 618 -0.24 53.91 15.04
CA SER A 618 -1.25 54.69 15.76
C SER A 618 -0.80 55.26 17.11
N ALA A 619 0.22 54.68 17.75
CA ALA A 619 0.70 55.12 19.07
C ALA A 619 1.80 56.18 18.96
N SER A 620 1.53 57.39 19.45
CA SER A 620 2.42 58.56 19.34
C SER A 620 3.83 58.33 19.90
N PHE A 621 3.96 57.57 20.98
CA PHE A 621 5.26 57.23 21.58
C PHE A 621 6.08 56.27 20.70
N GLN A 622 5.46 55.21 20.19
CA GLN A 622 6.12 54.23 19.31
C GLN A 622 6.48 54.86 17.96
N SER A 623 5.57 55.67 17.42
CA SER A 623 5.79 56.50 16.24
C SER A 623 7.01 57.41 16.39
N GLY A 624 7.15 58.11 17.53
CA GLY A 624 8.31 58.97 17.81
C GLY A 624 9.64 58.21 17.92
N GLN A 625 9.64 57.03 18.54
CA GLN A 625 10.82 56.16 18.59
C GLN A 625 11.23 55.65 17.22
N MET A 626 10.25 55.23 16.41
CA MET A 626 10.49 54.74 15.06
C MET A 626 11.05 55.84 14.15
N MET A 627 10.48 57.06 14.18
CA MET A 627 11.03 58.21 13.44
C MET A 627 12.47 58.53 13.82
N LYS A 628 12.86 58.33 15.09
CA LYS A 628 14.25 58.52 15.53
C LYS A 628 15.15 57.47 14.89
N ARG A 629 14.79 56.19 14.97
CA ARG A 629 15.57 55.09 14.40
C ARG A 629 15.77 55.24 12.88
N LEU A 630 14.73 55.63 12.15
CA LEU A 630 14.81 55.84 10.69
C LEU A 630 15.74 57.02 10.32
N ARG A 631 15.79 58.09 11.14
CA ARG A 631 16.72 59.22 10.95
C ARG A 631 18.17 58.86 11.28
N ASP A 632 18.37 57.88 12.15
CA ASP A 632 19.70 57.44 12.59
C ASP A 632 20.36 56.44 11.60
N ILE A 633 19.66 56.04 10.53
CA ILE A 633 20.22 55.23 9.43
C ILE A 633 21.28 56.06 8.70
N ARG A 634 22.50 55.52 8.60
CA ARG A 634 23.67 56.20 8.02
C ARG A 634 24.06 55.64 6.67
#